data_AF-A0A9D1K990-F1
#
_entry.id   AF-A0A9D1K990-F1
#
_cell.length_a   1.000
_cell.length_b   1.000
_cell.length_c   1.000
_cell.angle_alpha   90.00
_cell.angle_beta   90.00
_cell.angle_gamma   90.00
#
_symmetry.space_group_name_H-M   'P 1'
#
loop_
_entity.id
_entity.type
_entity.pdbx_description
1 polymer ?
#
loop_
_entity_poly.entity_id
_entity_poly.type
_entity_poly.pdbx_seq_one_letter_code
_entity_poly.pdbx_strand_id
1 'polypeptide(L)'
;DVRVLLTGEVSDELFGYKYTDFAPSAEEFQREAQKRVRELYAYDVLRADRCISVHSLEARVPFGDLDFERYVMALDPELKMNRHGVGKYLLRRAFDGEGLIPDDILWREKAAFSDAVGHSLADNLKALAERVYSDADFERKRRKYTFAQPFTKESLLYREIFERYYPGQAQMIPGFWMPNRSWEGCDVGDPSARFLANYGASGKSIENMEEAKCLTAR
;
A
#
# COMPACT_ATOMS: atom_id res chain seq x y z
N ASP A 1 29.40 -2.20 -8.54
CA ASP A 1 28.77 -1.11 -9.33
C ASP A 1 27.37 -1.47 -9.78
N VAL A 2 26.40 -1.42 -8.86
CA VAL A 2 24.98 -1.52 -9.24
C VAL A 2 24.51 -0.12 -9.66
N ARG A 3 23.82 -0.03 -10.79
CA ARG A 3 23.26 1.23 -11.32
C ARG A 3 21.75 1.18 -11.52
N VAL A 4 21.22 -0.02 -11.76
CA VAL A 4 19.80 -0.25 -12.03
C VAL A 4 19.26 -1.24 -11.00
N LEU A 5 18.11 -0.92 -10.43
CA LEU A 5 17.35 -1.77 -9.51
C LEU A 5 15.99 -2.08 -10.14
N LEU A 6 15.56 -3.34 -10.03
CA LEU A 6 14.17 -3.72 -10.31
C LEU A 6 13.39 -3.66 -8.99
N THR A 7 12.22 -3.04 -9.01
CA THR A 7 11.35 -2.91 -7.83
C THR A 7 9.97 -3.52 -8.12
N GLY A 8 9.31 -3.97 -7.05
CA GLY A 8 7.96 -4.55 -7.13
C GLY A 8 6.82 -3.55 -6.91
N GLU A 9 7.08 -2.24 -7.01
CA GLU A 9 6.06 -1.19 -6.94
C GLU A 9 4.98 -1.43 -8.02
N VAL A 10 3.80 -0.80 -7.90
CA VAL A 10 2.65 -0.96 -8.83
C VAL A 10 1.89 -2.29 -8.69
N SER A 11 2.52 -3.33 -8.14
CA SER A 11 1.88 -4.65 -7.99
C SER A 11 0.66 -4.61 -7.05
N ASP A 12 0.69 -3.84 -5.98
CA ASP A 12 -0.47 -3.74 -5.06
C ASP A 12 -1.63 -2.93 -5.67
N GLU A 13 -1.32 -1.92 -6.47
CA GLU A 13 -2.28 -1.08 -7.16
C GLU A 13 -3.06 -1.85 -8.22
N LEU A 14 -2.42 -2.85 -8.85
CA LEU A 14 -3.04 -3.70 -9.86
C LEU A 14 -3.77 -4.91 -9.29
N PHE A 15 -3.20 -5.57 -8.27
CA PHE A 15 -3.67 -6.85 -7.75
C PHE A 15 -4.27 -6.79 -6.34
N GLY A 16 -4.28 -5.61 -5.72
CA GLY A 16 -4.90 -5.37 -4.44
C GLY A 16 -3.91 -5.19 -3.28
N TYR A 17 -4.29 -4.27 -2.37
CA TYR A 17 -3.69 -4.12 -1.05
C TYR A 17 -4.40 -5.03 -0.04
N LYS A 18 -3.97 -5.01 1.22
CA LYS A 18 -4.69 -5.74 2.27
C LYS A 18 -6.10 -5.20 2.55
N TYR A 19 -6.32 -3.89 2.39
CA TYR A 19 -7.64 -3.31 2.60
C TYR A 19 -8.61 -3.59 1.43
N THR A 20 -8.10 -4.02 0.27
CA THR A 20 -8.98 -4.37 -0.86
C THR A 20 -9.71 -5.69 -0.65
N ASP A 21 -9.34 -6.46 0.38
CA ASP A 21 -10.14 -7.60 0.87
C ASP A 21 -11.51 -7.15 1.40
N PHE A 22 -11.66 -5.88 1.80
CA PHE A 22 -12.94 -5.30 2.25
C PHE A 22 -13.72 -4.61 1.11
N ALA A 23 -13.27 -4.73 -0.15
CA ALA A 23 -14.00 -4.18 -1.28
C ALA A 23 -15.42 -4.81 -1.33
N PRO A 24 -16.51 -4.00 -1.35
CA PRO A 24 -17.85 -4.55 -1.27
C PRO A 24 -18.31 -5.26 -2.55
N SER A 25 -17.59 -5.07 -3.66
CA SER A 25 -17.77 -5.80 -4.92
C SER A 25 -16.50 -5.76 -5.77
N ALA A 26 -16.42 -6.62 -6.78
CA ALA A 26 -15.34 -6.57 -7.77
C ALA A 26 -15.30 -5.24 -8.55
N GLU A 27 -16.46 -4.62 -8.77
CA GLU A 27 -16.55 -3.31 -9.42
C GLU A 27 -15.90 -2.21 -8.56
N GLU A 28 -16.13 -2.25 -7.24
CA GLU A 28 -15.51 -1.33 -6.29
C GLU A 28 -14.01 -1.57 -6.15
N PHE A 29 -13.58 -2.83 -6.14
CA PHE A 29 -12.15 -3.18 -6.24
C PHE A 29 -11.52 -2.55 -7.49
N GLN A 30 -12.16 -2.71 -8.65
CA GLN A 30 -11.65 -2.19 -9.92
C GLN A 30 -11.59 -0.66 -9.93
N ARG A 31 -12.62 0.02 -9.39
CA ARG A 31 -12.62 1.48 -9.24
C ARG A 31 -11.47 1.95 -8.35
N GLU A 32 -11.22 1.25 -7.26
CA GLU A 32 -10.11 1.57 -6.36
C GLU A 32 -8.75 1.33 -7.03
N ALA A 33 -8.55 0.20 -7.70
CA ALA A 33 -7.33 -0.09 -8.46
C ALA A 33 -7.03 1.01 -9.50
N GLN A 34 -8.04 1.41 -10.29
CA GLN A 34 -7.91 2.51 -11.25
C GLN A 34 -7.55 3.84 -10.61
N LYS A 35 -8.15 4.16 -9.44
CA LYS A 35 -7.80 5.35 -8.68
C LYS A 35 -6.33 5.28 -8.24
N ARG A 36 -5.88 4.16 -7.69
CA ARG A 36 -4.51 4.01 -7.17
C ARG A 36 -3.47 4.10 -8.28
N VAL A 37 -3.74 3.49 -9.44
CA VAL A 37 -2.89 3.67 -10.63
C VAL A 37 -2.77 5.14 -11.04
N ARG A 38 -3.87 5.90 -11.07
CA ARG A 38 -3.84 7.35 -11.38
C ARG A 38 -3.05 8.18 -10.36
N GLU A 39 -2.94 7.70 -9.12
CA GLU A 39 -2.29 8.38 -8.01
C GLU A 39 -0.83 7.93 -7.78
N LEU A 40 -0.33 6.92 -8.51
CA LEU A 40 1.02 6.36 -8.35
C LEU A 40 2.12 7.43 -8.29
N TYR A 41 2.03 8.42 -9.16
CA TYR A 41 3.01 9.51 -9.29
C TYR A 41 3.16 10.37 -8.02
N ALA A 42 2.15 10.35 -7.14
CA ALA A 42 2.13 11.14 -5.91
C ALA A 42 2.52 10.32 -4.66
N TYR A 43 2.56 9.00 -4.77
CA TYR A 43 2.75 8.09 -3.63
C TYR A 43 3.90 7.11 -3.87
N ASP A 44 3.60 5.86 -4.22
CA ASP A 44 4.54 4.74 -4.27
C ASP A 44 5.69 4.97 -5.26
N VAL A 45 5.38 5.45 -6.47
CA VAL A 45 6.41 5.73 -7.48
C VAL A 45 7.20 7.00 -7.13
N LEU A 46 6.58 8.00 -6.49
CA LEU A 46 7.30 9.17 -5.98
C LEU A 46 8.36 8.76 -4.94
N ARG A 47 7.97 7.92 -3.98
CA ARG A 47 8.86 7.37 -2.96
C ARG A 47 9.99 6.58 -3.61
N ALA A 48 9.66 5.61 -4.46
CA ALA A 48 10.65 4.78 -5.12
C ALA A 48 11.66 5.61 -5.91
N ASP A 49 11.19 6.52 -6.77
CA ASP A 49 12.05 7.36 -7.59
C ASP A 49 12.94 8.28 -6.73
N ARG A 50 12.38 9.05 -5.80
CA ARG A 50 13.16 10.04 -5.04
C ARG A 50 14.12 9.39 -4.05
N CYS A 51 13.75 8.28 -3.42
CA CYS A 51 14.62 7.57 -2.49
C CYS A 51 15.74 6.78 -3.19
N ILE A 52 15.57 6.38 -4.45
CA ILE A 52 16.58 5.66 -5.22
C ILE A 52 17.49 6.64 -5.98
N SER A 53 16.92 7.64 -6.64
CA SER A 53 17.65 8.61 -7.47
C SER A 53 18.62 9.49 -6.66
N VAL A 54 18.34 9.76 -5.38
CA VAL A 54 19.27 10.48 -4.48
C VAL A 54 20.62 9.77 -4.33
N HIS A 55 20.66 8.46 -4.60
CA HIS A 55 21.87 7.64 -4.58
C HIS A 55 22.45 7.37 -5.98
N SER A 56 22.01 8.12 -7.00
CA SER A 56 22.44 7.95 -8.40
C SER A 56 22.19 6.54 -8.95
N LEU A 57 21.06 5.95 -8.54
CA LEU A 57 20.55 4.68 -9.01
C LEU A 57 19.27 4.91 -9.82
N GLU A 58 19.02 4.03 -10.78
CA GLU A 58 17.82 3.98 -11.60
C GLU A 58 16.88 2.88 -11.09
N ALA A 59 15.63 3.21 -10.83
CA ALA A 59 14.59 2.23 -10.54
C ALA A 59 13.83 1.88 -11.82
N ARG A 60 13.68 0.58 -12.10
CA ARG A 60 12.72 0.07 -13.10
C ARG A 60 11.63 -0.69 -12.38
N VAL A 61 10.41 -0.53 -12.86
CA VAL A 61 9.21 -1.08 -12.23
C VAL A 61 8.52 -1.99 -13.25
N PRO A 62 8.84 -3.29 -13.31
CA PRO A 62 8.26 -4.19 -14.31
C PRO A 62 6.73 -4.28 -14.27
N PHE A 63 6.13 -4.16 -13.08
CA PHE A 63 4.67 -4.11 -12.93
C PHE A 63 4.04 -2.81 -13.47
N GLY A 64 4.84 -1.76 -13.69
CA GLY A 64 4.43 -0.52 -14.34
C GLY A 64 4.62 -0.52 -15.86
N ASP A 65 4.89 -1.68 -16.46
CA ASP A 65 4.86 -1.81 -17.91
C ASP A 65 3.44 -1.59 -18.45
N LEU A 66 3.33 -0.81 -19.54
CA LEU A 66 2.03 -0.37 -20.07
C LEU A 66 1.22 -1.52 -20.69
N ASP A 67 1.88 -2.51 -21.30
CA ASP A 67 1.18 -3.67 -21.85
C ASP A 67 0.69 -4.59 -20.74
N PHE A 68 1.53 -4.80 -19.73
CA PHE A 68 1.16 -5.56 -18.54
C PHE A 68 0.01 -4.91 -17.77
N GLU A 69 0.08 -3.60 -17.52
CA GLU A 69 -1.00 -2.85 -16.88
C GLU A 69 -2.32 -2.98 -17.66
N ARG A 70 -2.29 -2.73 -18.98
CA ARG A 70 -3.47 -2.86 -19.84
C ARG A 70 -4.08 -4.24 -19.76
N TYR A 71 -3.25 -5.28 -19.78
CA TYR A 71 -3.70 -6.67 -19.67
C TYR A 71 -4.40 -6.92 -18.32
N VAL A 72 -3.74 -6.60 -17.20
CA VAL A 72 -4.29 -6.85 -15.84
C VAL A 72 -5.54 -6.02 -15.56
N MET A 73 -5.62 -4.80 -16.09
CA MET A 73 -6.78 -3.93 -15.93
C MET A 73 -7.97 -4.38 -16.79
N ALA A 74 -7.74 -5.14 -17.86
CA ALA A 74 -8.79 -5.70 -18.72
C ALA A 74 -9.37 -7.03 -18.21
N LEU A 75 -8.69 -7.70 -17.26
CA LEU A 75 -9.20 -8.93 -16.65
C LEU A 75 -10.51 -8.66 -15.89
N ASP A 76 -11.37 -9.68 -15.86
CA ASP A 76 -12.56 -9.68 -15.01
C ASP A 76 -12.12 -9.39 -13.55
N PRO A 77 -12.59 -8.30 -12.93
CA PRO A 77 -12.18 -7.96 -11.58
C PRO A 77 -12.57 -9.01 -10.54
N GLU A 78 -13.53 -9.89 -10.83
CA GLU A 78 -13.85 -11.02 -9.96
C GLU A 78 -12.67 -11.97 -9.75
N LEU A 79 -11.77 -12.08 -10.73
CA LEU A 79 -10.54 -12.88 -10.63
C LEU A 79 -9.50 -12.25 -9.69
N LYS A 80 -9.61 -10.95 -9.41
CA LYS A 80 -8.70 -10.21 -8.54
C LYS A 80 -9.19 -10.11 -7.09
N MET A 81 -10.47 -10.42 -6.85
CA MET A 81 -11.04 -10.47 -5.51
C MET A 81 -10.38 -11.58 -4.67
N ASN A 82 -10.08 -11.28 -3.41
CA ASN A 82 -9.51 -12.26 -2.50
C ASN A 82 -10.59 -13.22 -1.99
N ARG A 83 -10.76 -14.35 -2.70
CA ARG A 83 -11.68 -15.44 -2.32
C ARG A 83 -10.99 -16.62 -1.63
N HIS A 84 -9.65 -16.57 -1.55
CA HIS A 84 -8.82 -17.72 -1.17
C HIS A 84 -8.07 -17.49 0.17
N GLY A 85 -8.34 -16.38 0.86
CA GLY A 85 -7.65 -16.01 2.09
C GLY A 85 -6.21 -15.52 1.88
N VAL A 86 -5.73 -15.49 0.63
CA VAL A 86 -4.39 -15.04 0.25
C VAL A 86 -4.49 -13.91 -0.76
N GLY A 87 -4.01 -12.72 -0.37
CA GLY A 87 -3.97 -11.56 -1.24
C GLY A 87 -3.12 -11.80 -2.49
N LYS A 88 -3.50 -11.19 -3.62
CA LYS A 88 -2.88 -11.38 -4.94
C LYS A 88 -2.87 -12.83 -5.43
N TYR A 89 -3.90 -13.60 -5.09
CA TYR A 89 -4.01 -15.01 -5.46
C TYR A 89 -3.77 -15.26 -6.96
N LEU A 90 -4.39 -14.47 -7.83
CA LEU A 90 -4.23 -14.57 -9.28
C LEU A 90 -2.76 -14.46 -9.73
N LEU A 91 -2.03 -13.50 -9.18
CA LEU A 91 -0.60 -13.32 -9.47
C LEU A 91 0.21 -14.51 -8.97
N ARG A 92 -0.04 -14.98 -7.74
CA ARG A 92 0.66 -16.14 -7.17
C ARG A 92 0.43 -17.40 -7.99
N ARG A 93 -0.82 -17.65 -8.40
CA ARG A 93 -1.18 -18.78 -9.27
C ARG A 93 -0.44 -18.76 -10.60
N ALA A 94 -0.16 -17.60 -11.17
CA ALA A 94 0.58 -17.49 -12.43
C ALA A 94 2.05 -17.95 -12.32
N PHE A 95 2.60 -18.04 -11.11
CA PHE A 95 3.97 -18.51 -10.84
C PHE A 95 4.01 -19.85 -10.09
N ASP A 96 2.85 -20.44 -9.78
CA ASP A 96 2.77 -21.73 -9.07
C ASP A 96 3.21 -22.88 -9.99
N GLY A 97 4.14 -23.71 -9.51
CA GLY A 97 4.71 -24.83 -10.28
C GLY A 97 5.82 -24.45 -11.26
N GLU A 98 6.18 -23.17 -11.41
CA GLU A 98 7.28 -22.72 -12.27
C GLU A 98 8.66 -22.92 -11.64
N GLY A 99 8.74 -23.20 -10.33
CA GLY A 99 10.00 -23.39 -9.61
C GLY A 99 10.87 -22.13 -9.50
N LEU A 100 10.31 -20.94 -9.78
CA LEU A 100 11.03 -19.66 -9.77
C LEU A 100 11.26 -19.09 -8.37
N ILE A 101 10.33 -19.35 -7.44
CA ILE A 101 10.43 -18.95 -6.04
C ILE A 101 9.95 -20.09 -5.13
N PRO A 102 10.53 -20.27 -3.92
CA PRO A 102 10.07 -21.26 -2.97
C PRO A 102 8.60 -21.10 -2.59
N ASP A 103 7.88 -22.23 -2.40
CA ASP A 103 6.44 -22.23 -2.10
C ASP A 103 6.08 -21.44 -0.83
N ASP A 104 6.93 -21.50 0.19
CA ASP A 104 6.75 -20.76 1.44
C ASP A 104 6.82 -19.24 1.23
N ILE A 105 7.56 -18.77 0.22
CA ILE A 105 7.59 -17.37 -0.21
C ILE A 105 6.41 -17.05 -1.15
N LEU A 106 6.14 -17.92 -2.13
CA LEU A 106 5.06 -17.76 -3.10
C LEU A 106 3.70 -17.63 -2.42
N TRP A 107 3.48 -18.37 -1.33
CA TRP A 107 2.23 -18.41 -0.58
C TRP A 107 2.30 -17.64 0.75
N ARG A 108 3.39 -16.93 1.01
CA ARG A 108 3.59 -16.14 2.23
C ARG A 108 2.51 -15.09 2.41
N GLU A 109 2.05 -14.94 3.64
CA GLU A 109 1.19 -13.84 4.04
C GLU A 109 1.87 -12.47 3.89
N LYS A 110 1.07 -11.45 3.54
CA LYS A 110 1.54 -10.07 3.47
C LYS A 110 1.79 -9.55 4.89
N ALA A 111 3.06 -9.27 5.19
CA ALA A 111 3.46 -8.43 6.31
C ALA A 111 3.45 -6.96 5.88
N ALA A 112 2.94 -6.05 6.71
CA ALA A 112 3.02 -4.62 6.41
C ALA A 112 4.49 -4.16 6.36
N PHE A 113 4.84 -3.25 5.45
CA PHE A 113 6.22 -2.75 5.32
C PHE A 113 6.78 -2.21 6.63
N SER A 114 5.97 -1.53 7.45
CA SER A 114 6.36 -1.03 8.77
C SER A 114 6.80 -2.14 9.74
N ASP A 115 6.24 -3.36 9.62
CA ASP A 115 6.68 -4.52 10.41
C ASP A 115 7.92 -5.18 9.83
N ALA A 116 8.03 -5.23 8.50
CA ALA A 116 9.12 -5.89 7.81
C ALA A 116 10.46 -5.14 7.93
N VAL A 117 10.45 -3.80 8.05
CA VAL A 117 11.67 -2.99 8.20
C VAL A 117 12.18 -2.88 9.65
N GLY A 118 11.42 -3.42 10.61
CA GLY A 118 11.71 -3.40 12.04
C GLY A 118 10.59 -2.71 12.83
N HIS A 119 9.97 -3.45 13.76
CA HIS A 119 8.79 -3.02 14.50
C HIS A 119 8.90 -1.61 15.12
N SER A 120 10.11 -1.20 15.51
CA SER A 120 10.34 0.03 16.27
C SER A 120 10.38 1.32 15.45
N LEU A 121 10.59 1.32 14.13
CA LEU A 121 10.80 2.59 13.42
C LEU A 121 9.54 3.46 13.41
N ALA A 122 8.41 2.91 12.98
CA ALA A 122 7.14 3.63 12.97
C ALA A 122 6.73 4.07 14.37
N ASP A 123 6.91 3.20 15.36
CA ASP A 123 6.56 3.49 16.75
C ASP A 123 7.48 4.58 17.34
N ASN A 124 8.77 4.58 16.99
CA ASN A 124 9.71 5.62 17.40
C ASN A 124 9.38 6.98 16.78
N LEU A 125 8.93 7.03 15.52
CA LEU A 125 8.51 8.27 14.86
C LEU A 125 7.25 8.84 15.51
N LYS A 126 6.28 7.97 15.84
CA LYS A 126 5.08 8.36 16.60
C LYS A 126 5.45 8.86 17.98
N ALA A 127 6.28 8.13 18.73
CA ALA A 127 6.75 8.54 20.05
C ALA A 127 7.53 9.86 20.02
N LEU A 128 8.34 10.09 18.98
CA LEU A 128 9.00 11.37 18.76
C LEU A 128 7.97 12.49 18.58
N ALA A 129 6.97 12.31 17.73
CA ALA A 129 5.94 13.30 17.51
C ALA A 129 5.12 13.60 18.78
N GLU A 130 4.79 12.57 19.57
CA GLU A 130 4.14 12.71 20.88
C GLU A 130 4.98 13.55 21.86
N ARG A 131 6.31 13.40 21.83
CA ARG A 131 7.22 14.20 22.66
C ARG A 131 7.37 15.64 22.17
N VAL A 132 7.28 15.87 20.86
CA VAL A 132 7.47 17.20 20.25
C VAL A 132 6.24 18.09 20.43
N TYR A 133 5.03 17.52 20.44
CA TYR A 133 3.79 18.30 20.53
C TYR A 133 2.94 17.89 21.73
N SER A 134 2.62 18.86 22.59
CA SER A 134 1.48 18.71 23.50
C SER A 134 0.16 18.67 22.70
N ASP A 135 -0.92 18.16 23.30
CA ASP A 135 -2.24 18.11 22.65
C ASP A 135 -2.75 19.52 22.32
N ALA A 136 -2.53 20.47 23.23
CA ALA A 136 -2.87 21.87 23.03
C ALA A 136 -2.07 22.50 21.87
N ASP A 137 -0.77 22.17 21.76
CA ASP A 137 0.05 22.65 20.66
C ASP A 137 -0.36 22.03 19.33
N PHE A 138 -0.65 20.72 19.31
CA PHE A 138 -1.13 20.02 18.14
C PHE A 138 -2.41 20.66 17.60
N GLU A 139 -3.43 20.83 18.47
CA GLU A 139 -4.71 21.41 18.08
C GLU A 139 -4.57 22.86 17.60
N ARG A 140 -3.76 23.67 18.27
CA ARG A 140 -3.49 25.06 17.84
C ARG A 140 -2.75 25.11 16.50
N LYS A 141 -1.72 24.28 16.32
CA LYS A 141 -0.85 24.30 15.13
C LYS A 141 -1.52 23.71 13.90
N ARG A 142 -2.23 22.57 14.02
CA ARG A 142 -2.89 21.92 12.87
C ARG A 142 -3.94 22.83 12.23
N ARG A 143 -4.61 23.70 12.99
CA ARG A 143 -5.62 24.66 12.51
C ARG A 143 -5.07 25.72 11.55
N LYS A 144 -3.75 25.90 11.50
CA LYS A 144 -3.10 26.80 10.52
C LYS A 144 -3.16 26.25 9.09
N TYR A 145 -3.31 24.93 8.94
CA TYR A 145 -3.30 24.26 7.65
C TYR A 145 -4.73 23.96 7.20
N THR A 146 -5.21 24.66 6.18
CA THR A 146 -6.56 24.50 5.62
C THR A 146 -6.65 23.41 4.56
N PHE A 147 -5.54 23.13 3.87
CA PHE A 147 -5.43 22.03 2.91
C PHE A 147 -4.67 20.85 3.54
N ALA A 148 -5.15 19.61 3.31
CA ALA A 148 -4.57 18.38 3.86
C ALA A 148 -4.19 18.54 5.34
N GLN A 149 -5.17 18.97 6.15
CA GLN A 149 -4.94 19.30 7.55
C GLN A 149 -4.39 18.06 8.29
N PRO A 150 -3.26 18.19 9.01
CA PRO A 150 -2.74 17.12 9.86
C PRO A 150 -3.80 16.58 10.81
N PHE A 151 -3.90 15.25 10.95
CA PHE A 151 -4.87 14.57 11.82
C PHE A 151 -4.22 13.73 12.93
N THR A 152 -2.89 13.61 12.91
CA THR A 152 -2.07 13.06 14.01
C THR A 152 -0.87 13.99 14.28
N LYS A 153 -0.27 13.91 15.47
CA LYS A 153 0.98 14.65 15.78
C LYS A 153 2.11 14.29 14.81
N GLU A 154 2.17 13.03 14.39
CA GLU A 154 3.12 12.57 13.37
C GLU A 154 2.89 13.27 12.03
N SER A 155 1.64 13.33 11.54
CA SER A 155 1.34 14.06 10.30
C SER A 155 1.64 15.56 10.42
N LEU A 156 1.52 16.15 11.62
CA LEU A 156 1.88 17.54 11.87
C LEU A 156 3.40 17.73 11.81
N LEU A 157 4.17 16.79 12.36
CA LEU A 157 5.63 16.79 12.29
C LEU A 157 6.09 16.83 10.82
N TYR A 158 5.58 15.91 10.00
CA TYR A 158 5.91 15.88 8.57
C TYR A 158 5.45 17.14 7.83
N ARG A 159 4.27 17.67 8.17
CA ARG A 159 3.78 18.92 7.56
C ARG A 159 4.67 20.12 7.89
N GLU A 160 5.09 20.28 9.14
CA GLU A 160 6.00 21.37 9.53
C GLU A 160 7.38 21.23 8.85
N ILE A 161 7.88 20.00 8.69
CA ILE A 161 9.11 19.75 7.93
C ILE A 161 8.92 20.11 6.45
N PHE A 162 7.82 19.67 5.83
CA PHE A 162 7.52 19.98 4.43
C PHE A 162 7.44 21.49 4.18
N GLU A 163 6.68 22.23 5.00
CA GLU A 163 6.52 23.69 4.85
C GLU A 163 7.82 24.47 5.11
N ARG A 164 8.79 23.86 5.82
CA ARG A 164 10.13 24.44 5.99
C ARG A 164 10.92 24.45 4.68
N TYR A 165 10.79 23.40 3.87
CA TYR A 165 11.54 23.24 2.62
C TYR A 165 10.75 23.67 1.38
N TYR A 166 9.42 23.58 1.42
CA TYR A 166 8.51 23.89 0.32
C TYR A 166 7.34 24.79 0.76
N PRO A 167 7.63 26.04 1.20
CA PRO A 167 6.59 26.92 1.75
C PRO A 167 5.43 27.14 0.77
N GLY A 168 4.20 26.87 1.20
CA GLY A 168 2.99 27.12 0.41
C GLY A 168 2.74 26.15 -0.74
N GLN A 169 3.54 25.08 -0.85
CA GLN A 169 3.44 24.10 -1.95
C GLN A 169 2.63 22.85 -1.58
N ALA A 170 1.82 22.90 -0.52
CA ALA A 170 1.08 21.73 -0.05
C ALA A 170 0.16 21.10 -1.11
N GLN A 171 -0.32 21.90 -2.07
CA GLN A 171 -1.17 21.46 -3.18
C GLN A 171 -0.47 20.49 -4.15
N MET A 172 0.86 20.32 -4.06
CA MET A 172 1.57 19.27 -4.81
C MET A 172 1.18 17.85 -4.34
N ILE A 173 0.66 17.72 -3.13
CA ILE A 173 0.26 16.45 -2.53
C ILE A 173 -1.27 16.34 -2.66
N PRO A 174 -1.81 15.37 -3.44
CA PRO A 174 -3.27 15.24 -3.64
C PRO A 174 -4.05 15.06 -2.33
N GLY A 175 -3.44 14.40 -1.36
CA GLY A 175 -3.99 14.17 -0.03
C GLY A 175 -3.17 13.15 0.73
N PHE A 176 -3.69 12.71 1.87
CA PHE A 176 -3.12 11.57 2.56
C PHE A 176 -3.49 10.28 1.83
N TRP A 177 -2.48 9.46 1.55
CA TRP A 177 -2.74 8.08 1.15
C TRP A 177 -3.40 7.35 2.32
N MET A 178 -4.60 6.81 2.11
CA MET A 178 -5.37 6.08 3.11
C MET A 178 -6.13 4.94 2.43
N PRO A 179 -6.43 3.84 3.16
CA PRO A 179 -7.46 2.89 2.76
C PRO A 179 -8.77 3.59 2.43
N ASN A 180 -9.61 2.94 1.62
CA ASN A 180 -10.91 3.50 1.26
C ASN A 180 -11.83 3.53 2.48
N ARG A 181 -11.97 4.69 3.11
CA ARG A 181 -12.71 4.88 4.37
C ARG A 181 -14.20 4.60 4.27
N SER A 182 -14.79 4.59 3.07
CA SER A 182 -16.20 4.24 2.91
C SER A 182 -16.47 2.73 2.97
N TRP A 183 -15.43 1.90 2.93
CA TRP A 183 -15.58 0.45 3.05
C TRP A 183 -15.55 0.02 4.51
N GLU A 184 -16.34 -1.02 4.82
CA GLU A 184 -16.43 -1.58 6.16
C GLU A 184 -15.05 -2.04 6.65
N GLY A 185 -14.69 -1.66 7.88
CA GLY A 185 -13.39 -2.00 8.47
C GLY A 185 -12.19 -1.21 7.93
N CYS A 186 -12.39 -0.22 7.05
CA CYS A 186 -11.32 0.57 6.44
C CYS A 186 -11.25 2.05 6.92
N ASP A 187 -12.17 2.51 7.77
CA ASP A 187 -12.09 3.84 8.39
C ASP A 187 -11.08 3.83 9.54
N VAL A 188 -9.81 3.90 9.18
CA VAL A 188 -8.67 3.84 10.11
C VAL A 188 -7.96 5.19 10.21
N GLY A 189 -7.40 5.46 11.40
CA GLY A 189 -6.61 6.68 11.68
C GLY A 189 -5.14 6.59 11.25
N ASP A 190 -4.74 5.55 10.52
CA ASP A 190 -3.36 5.31 10.11
C ASP A 190 -3.33 4.66 8.72
N PRO A 191 -2.42 5.07 7.82
CA PRO A 191 -2.34 4.47 6.48
C PRO A 191 -1.83 3.02 6.51
N SER A 192 -1.18 2.57 7.57
CA SER A 192 -0.63 1.21 7.65
C SER A 192 -1.72 0.14 7.73
N ALA A 193 -1.51 -0.95 7.00
CA ALA A 193 -2.36 -2.13 7.06
C ALA A 193 -2.44 -2.77 8.46
N ARG A 194 -1.56 -2.39 9.40
CA ARG A 194 -1.57 -2.85 10.81
C ARG A 194 -2.88 -2.59 11.55
N PHE A 195 -3.59 -1.52 11.17
CA PHE A 195 -4.81 -1.09 11.86
C PHE A 195 -6.08 -1.67 11.24
N LEU A 196 -5.95 -2.50 10.19
CA LEU A 196 -7.07 -3.19 9.57
C LEU A 196 -7.42 -4.44 10.37
N ALA A 197 -8.72 -4.74 10.49
CA ALA A 197 -9.21 -5.88 11.27
C ALA A 197 -8.73 -7.25 10.72
N ASN A 198 -8.42 -7.35 9.43
CA ASN A 198 -7.91 -8.57 8.80
C ASN A 198 -6.38 -8.71 8.93
N TYR A 199 -5.69 -7.80 9.63
CA TYR A 199 -4.26 -7.92 9.88
C TYR A 199 -3.95 -9.16 10.74
N GLY A 200 -3.00 -10.00 10.30
CA GLY A 200 -2.68 -11.28 10.95
C GLY A 200 -3.73 -12.40 10.86
N ALA A 201 -4.90 -12.18 10.22
CA ALA A 201 -5.99 -13.15 10.16
C ALA A 201 -6.00 -14.04 8.89
N SER A 202 -5.18 -13.71 7.88
CA SER A 202 -5.10 -14.40 6.58
C SER A 202 -4.54 -15.83 6.63
N GLY A 203 -4.16 -16.33 7.80
CA GLY A 203 -3.49 -17.61 8.01
C GLY A 203 -4.31 -18.77 8.56
N LYS A 204 -5.62 -18.59 8.83
CA LYS A 204 -6.42 -19.68 9.40
C LYS A 204 -6.85 -20.73 8.36
N SER A 205 -6.55 -20.55 7.08
CA SER A 205 -7.12 -21.35 5.98
C SER A 205 -6.08 -22.07 5.11
N ILE A 206 -4.85 -22.28 5.59
CA ILE A 206 -3.86 -23.09 4.83
C ILE A 206 -4.34 -24.55 4.70
N GLU A 207 -5.21 -25.03 5.62
CA GLU A 207 -5.77 -26.39 5.56
C GLU A 207 -6.75 -26.63 4.39
N ASN A 208 -7.25 -25.57 3.71
CA ASN A 208 -8.28 -25.71 2.66
C ASN A 208 -7.78 -25.44 1.24
N MET A 209 -6.47 -25.30 1.01
CA MET A 209 -5.94 -24.93 -0.31
C MET A 209 -6.11 -26.01 -1.39
N GLU A 210 -6.30 -27.28 -1.02
CA GLU A 210 -6.53 -28.38 -1.97
C GLU A 210 -7.91 -28.31 -2.64
N GLU A 211 -8.96 -27.84 -1.96
CA GLU A 211 -10.30 -27.68 -2.55
C GLU A 211 -10.39 -26.46 -3.50
N ALA A 212 -9.65 -25.38 -3.20
CA ALA A 212 -9.67 -24.15 -3.99
C ALA A 212 -9.04 -24.29 -5.39
N LYS A 213 -8.09 -25.23 -5.57
CA LYS A 213 -7.45 -25.50 -6.88
C LYS A 213 -8.45 -26.04 -7.92
N CYS A 214 -9.58 -26.60 -7.49
CA CYS A 214 -10.55 -27.24 -8.38
C CYS A 214 -11.56 -26.27 -9.02
N LEU A 215 -11.76 -25.08 -8.44
CA LEU A 215 -12.81 -24.14 -8.88
C LEU A 215 -12.36 -23.11 -9.92
N THR A 216 -11.06 -22.93 -10.14
CA THR A 216 -10.50 -21.94 -11.08
C THR A 216 -9.96 -22.57 -12.37
N ALA A 217 -10.11 -23.88 -12.54
CA ALA A 217 -9.73 -24.63 -13.74
C ALA A 217 -10.92 -24.87 -14.71
N ARG A 218 -11.99 -24.07 -14.61
CA ARG A 218 -13.14 -24.10 -15.54
C ARG A 218 -13.33 -22.74 -16.20
#